data_AF-A0A6G3MMS8-F1
#
_entry.id   AF-A0A6G3MMS8-F1
#
_cell.length_a   1.000
_cell.length_b   1.000
_cell.length_c   1.000
_cell.angle_alpha   90.00
_cell.angle_beta   90.00
_cell.angle_gamma   90.00
#
_symmetry.space_group_name_H-M   'P 1'
#
loop_
_entity.id
_entity.type
_entity.pdbx_description
1 polymer ?
#
loop_
_entity_poly.entity_id
_entity_poly.type
_entity_poly.pdbx_seq_one_letter_code
_entity_poly.pdbx_strand_id
1 'polypeptide(L)'
;VKMWQSTHECSICKAPFFWNIFGMIKKLRSGCRRHHCRICGRSLCKNHSNTKVSSSLHGFEIPVRVCSECISKLDNSIPHSLQLKIEGNITQASLNVVTRQLFVTSPSSPIKHVLLNAMF
;
A
#
# COMPACT_ATOMS: atom_id res chain seq x y z
N VAL A 1 -0.59 -10.82 15.23
CA VAL A 1 -0.82 -9.37 14.99
C VAL A 1 0.44 -8.60 15.34
N LYS A 2 0.99 -7.75 14.45
CA LYS A 2 2.15 -6.91 14.81
C LYS A 2 1.71 -5.79 15.76
N MET A 3 2.38 -5.68 16.91
CA MET A 3 2.05 -4.67 17.92
C MET A 3 2.49 -3.27 17.50
N TRP A 4 1.72 -2.25 17.89
CA TRP A 4 2.09 -0.85 17.68
C TRP A 4 3.20 -0.45 18.65
N GLN A 5 4.32 -0.01 18.09
CA GLN A 5 5.45 0.46 18.87
C GLN A 5 5.15 1.84 19.46
N SER A 6 5.48 2.03 20.73
CA SER A 6 5.34 3.31 21.43
C SER A 6 6.71 3.97 21.63
N THR A 7 7.27 4.53 20.55
CA THR A 7 8.53 5.29 20.63
C THR A 7 8.27 6.78 20.81
N HIS A 8 9.21 7.50 21.42
CA HIS A 8 9.14 8.96 21.61
C HIS A 8 9.70 9.77 20.44
N GLU A 9 10.12 9.09 19.38
CA GLU A 9 10.68 9.66 18.16
C GLU A 9 10.32 8.83 16.94
N CYS A 10 10.39 9.44 15.75
CA CYS A 10 10.17 8.75 14.50
C CYS A 10 11.20 7.62 14.31
N SER A 11 10.72 6.41 14.00
CA SER A 11 11.60 5.25 13.78
C SER A 11 12.57 5.44 12.60
N ILE A 12 12.29 6.34 11.67
CA ILE A 12 13.14 6.63 10.50
C ILE A 12 14.06 7.83 10.77
N CYS A 13 13.55 9.06 10.81
CA CYS A 13 14.42 10.25 10.96
C CYS A 13 14.75 10.66 12.39
N LYS A 14 14.27 9.90 13.39
CA LYS A 14 14.52 10.19 14.82
C LYS A 14 14.03 11.57 15.28
N ALA A 15 13.15 12.23 14.52
CA ALA A 15 12.53 13.47 14.96
C ALA A 15 11.67 13.21 16.22
N PRO A 16 11.78 14.05 17.26
CA PRO A 16 11.02 13.87 18.49
C PRO A 16 9.52 14.09 18.21
N PHE A 17 8.66 13.34 18.89
CA PHE A 17 7.23 13.61 18.88
C PHE A 17 6.88 14.73 19.88
N PHE A 18 5.70 15.33 19.72
CA PHE A 18 5.18 16.42 20.58
C PHE A 18 5.31 16.16 22.10
N TRP A 19 5.17 14.91 22.55
CA TRP A 19 5.29 14.54 23.97
C TRP A 19 6.73 14.41 24.47
N ASN A 20 7.72 14.51 23.59
CA ASN A 20 9.14 14.37 23.92
C ASN A 20 9.79 15.75 24.01
N ILE A 21 9.41 16.53 25.03
CA ILE A 21 9.87 17.91 25.26
C ILE A 21 11.41 17.95 25.36
N PHE A 22 12.00 17.04 26.15
CA PHE A 22 13.45 16.94 26.28
C PHE A 22 14.13 16.67 24.93
N GLY A 23 13.57 15.76 24.11
CA GLY A 23 14.06 15.49 22.77
C GLY A 23 13.93 16.67 21.81
N MET A 24 12.85 17.46 21.93
CA MET A 24 12.64 18.68 21.16
C MET A 24 13.68 19.74 21.48
N ILE A 25 13.91 20.02 22.77
CA ILE A 25 14.91 20.99 23.24
C ILE A 25 16.32 20.56 22.81
N LYS A 26 16.68 19.29 23.07
CA LYS A 26 18.01 18.75 22.72
C LYS A 26 18.32 18.83 21.23
N LYS A 27 17.31 18.65 20.37
CA LYS A 27 17.47 18.66 18.92
C LYS A 27 17.15 20.02 18.30
N LEU A 28 16.78 21.03 19.09
CA LEU A 28 16.31 22.35 18.65
C LEU A 28 15.25 22.25 17.53
N ARG A 29 14.30 21.33 17.67
CA ARG A 29 13.29 21.02 16.66
C ARG A 29 11.90 20.99 17.28
N SER A 30 10.92 21.46 16.52
CA SER A 30 9.51 21.31 16.88
C SER A 30 9.11 19.83 16.89
N GLY A 31 8.23 19.49 17.84
CA GLY A 31 7.70 18.15 17.97
C GLY A 31 6.78 17.81 16.80
N CYS A 32 6.83 16.57 16.34
CA CYS A 32 5.92 16.07 15.31
C CYS A 32 4.78 15.20 15.88
N ARG A 33 3.65 15.12 15.18
CA ARG A 33 2.57 14.19 15.56
C ARG A 33 3.00 12.75 15.26
N ARG A 34 2.73 11.84 16.20
CA ARG A 34 2.99 10.39 16.05
C ARG A 34 1.93 9.75 15.16
N HIS A 35 2.37 8.90 14.24
CA HIS A 35 1.53 8.07 13.40
C HIS A 35 2.05 6.63 13.38
N HIS A 36 1.15 5.65 13.35
CA HIS A 36 1.55 4.24 13.23
C HIS A 36 1.38 3.72 11.81
N CYS A 37 2.35 2.94 11.34
CA CYS A 37 2.19 2.12 10.15
C CYS A 37 1.30 0.91 10.47
N ARG A 38 0.22 0.69 9.71
CA ARG A 38 -0.70 -0.43 9.96
C ARG A 38 -0.11 -1.80 9.60
N ILE A 39 0.90 -1.84 8.73
CA ILE A 39 1.59 -3.08 8.33
C ILE A 39 2.66 -3.48 9.37
N CYS A 40 3.57 -2.56 9.73
CA CYS A 40 4.73 -2.91 10.57
C CYS A 40 4.64 -2.44 12.02
N GLY A 41 3.65 -1.62 12.38
CA GLY A 41 3.44 -1.14 13.75
C GLY A 41 4.37 -0.01 14.21
N ARG A 42 5.36 0.42 13.40
CA ARG A 42 6.31 1.48 13.77
C ARG A 42 5.66 2.84 13.96
N SER A 43 6.24 3.64 14.85
CA SER A 43 5.86 5.03 15.13
C SER A 43 6.64 6.02 14.25
N LEU A 44 5.94 6.87 13.50
CA LEU A 44 6.47 7.66 12.40
C LEU A 44 5.93 9.08 12.41
N CYS A 45 6.66 10.01 11.81
CA CYS A 45 6.16 11.34 11.51
C CYS A 45 5.38 11.36 10.17
N LYS A 46 4.74 12.48 9.85
CA LYS A 46 3.95 12.66 8.62
C LYS A 46 4.76 12.34 7.35
N ASN A 47 5.99 12.84 7.25
CA ASN A 47 6.82 12.67 6.05
C ASN A 47 7.15 11.20 5.77
N HIS A 48 7.36 10.39 6.81
CA HIS A 48 7.71 8.97 6.69
C HIS A 48 6.50 8.03 6.61
N SER A 49 5.28 8.59 6.60
CA SER A 49 4.05 7.83 6.55
C SER A 49 2.97 8.55 5.74
N ASN A 50 3.34 9.33 4.72
CA ASN A 50 2.43 10.26 4.05
C ASN A 50 1.37 9.57 3.17
N THR A 51 1.54 8.29 2.86
CA THR A 51 0.66 7.56 1.95
C THR A 51 -0.32 6.69 2.72
N LYS A 52 -1.50 6.49 2.13
CA LYS A 52 -2.47 5.47 2.54
C LYS A 52 -2.63 4.46 1.41
N VAL A 53 -2.73 3.18 1.76
CA VAL A 53 -2.89 2.08 0.81
C VAL A 53 -4.00 1.15 1.28
N SER A 54 -4.81 0.66 0.34
CA SER A 54 -5.60 -0.56 0.54
C SER A 54 -4.72 -1.76 0.19
N SER A 55 -4.86 -2.85 0.93
CA SER A 55 -4.07 -4.07 0.70
C SER A 55 -4.89 -5.27 1.14
N SER A 56 -5.44 -5.99 0.18
CA SER A 56 -6.22 -7.20 0.42
C SER A 56 -5.38 -8.26 1.16
N LEU A 57 -4.08 -8.36 0.86
CA LEU A 57 -3.15 -9.27 1.52
C LEU A 57 -3.07 -9.04 3.05
N HIS A 58 -3.22 -7.78 3.48
CA HIS A 58 -3.18 -7.42 4.90
C HIS A 58 -4.59 -7.23 5.49
N GLY A 59 -5.65 -7.58 4.75
CA GLY A 59 -7.04 -7.40 5.19
C GLY A 59 -7.50 -5.94 5.25
N PHE A 60 -6.84 -5.04 4.52
CA PHE A 60 -7.21 -3.63 4.47
C PHE A 60 -8.07 -3.33 3.24
N GLU A 61 -9.39 -3.37 3.41
CA GLU A 61 -10.36 -3.00 2.37
C GLU A 61 -10.46 -1.48 2.16
N ILE A 62 -10.08 -0.71 3.17
CA ILE A 62 -10.10 0.76 3.17
C ILE A 62 -8.65 1.28 3.22
N PRO A 63 -8.30 2.39 2.55
CA PRO A 63 -6.96 2.93 2.59
C PRO A 63 -6.47 3.27 4.00
N VAL A 64 -5.43 2.56 4.46
CA VAL A 64 -4.80 2.76 5.77
C VAL A 64 -3.39 3.34 5.64
N ARG A 65 -2.93 4.07 6.66
CA ARG A 65 -1.61 4.71 6.67
C ARG A 65 -0.48 3.69 6.77
N VAL A 66 0.49 3.80 5.87
CA VAL A 66 1.64 2.90 5.78
C VAL A 66 2.93 3.71 5.63
N CYS A 67 4.05 3.15 6.09
CA CYS A 67 5.36 3.79 5.99
C CYS A 67 5.99 3.61 4.60
N SER A 68 6.90 4.51 4.23
CA SER A 68 7.63 4.45 2.94
C SER A 68 8.24 3.07 2.67
N GLU A 69 8.87 2.45 3.67
CA GLU A 69 9.48 1.12 3.52
C GLU A 69 8.46 -0.02 3.31
N CYS A 70 7.25 0.10 3.86
CA CYS A 70 6.21 -0.90 3.65
C CYS A 70 5.48 -0.68 2.31
N ILE A 71 5.42 0.56 1.83
CA ILE A 71 4.89 0.88 0.50
C ILE A 71 5.82 0.31 -0.57
N SER A 72 7.13 0.55 -0.48
CA SER A 72 8.07 -0.02 -1.44
C SER A 72 8.02 -1.54 -1.46
N LYS A 73 7.82 -2.17 -0.30
CA LYS A 73 7.60 -3.62 -0.23
C LYS A 73 6.27 -4.04 -0.87
N LEU A 74 5.22 -3.23 -0.75
CA LEU A 74 3.92 -3.50 -1.37
C LEU A 74 3.98 -3.42 -2.89
N ASP A 75 4.69 -2.44 -3.44
CA ASP A 75 4.90 -2.27 -4.88
C ASP A 75 5.70 -3.44 -5.47
N ASN A 76 6.69 -3.95 -4.73
CA ASN A 76 7.47 -5.12 -5.10
C ASN A 76 6.76 -6.45 -4.80
N SER A 77 5.82 -6.45 -3.85
CA SER A 77 4.94 -7.57 -3.53
C SER A 77 3.63 -7.48 -4.30
N ILE A 78 3.68 -6.92 -5.49
CA ILE A 78 2.91 -7.41 -6.61
C ILE A 78 3.69 -8.61 -7.18
N PRO A 79 3.63 -9.83 -6.61
CA PRO A 79 3.87 -11.00 -7.45
C PRO A 79 2.69 -11.01 -8.42
N HIS A 80 2.93 -10.77 -9.71
CA HIS A 80 1.92 -11.01 -10.74
C HIS A 80 0.55 -10.36 -10.44
N SER A 81 0.44 -9.03 -10.36
CA SER A 81 -0.87 -8.40 -10.61
C SER A 81 -1.23 -8.71 -12.05
N LEU A 82 -1.90 -9.83 -12.26
CA LEU A 82 -2.68 -10.15 -13.45
C LEU A 82 -2.02 -9.65 -14.74
N GLN A 83 -0.76 -10.03 -14.97
CA GLN A 83 -0.14 -9.79 -16.27
C GLN A 83 -0.80 -10.78 -17.24
N LEU A 84 -1.93 -10.36 -17.79
CA LEU A 84 -2.57 -11.04 -18.90
C LEU A 84 -1.77 -10.69 -20.14
N LYS A 85 -0.82 -11.56 -20.50
CA LYS A 85 -0.20 -11.51 -21.82
C LYS A 85 -1.24 -11.93 -22.84
N ILE A 86 -1.87 -10.94 -23.47
CA ILE A 86 -2.78 -11.19 -24.59
C ILE A 86 -1.94 -11.10 -25.86
N GLU A 87 -1.70 -12.25 -26.50
CA GLU A 87 -1.04 -12.31 -27.79
C GLU A 87 -2.07 -12.02 -28.89
N GLY A 88 -1.99 -10.83 -29.49
CA GLY A 88 -2.86 -10.38 -30.58
C GLY A 88 -3.28 -8.91 -30.45
N ASN A 89 -3.86 -8.37 -31.53
CA ASN A 89 -4.38 -7.00 -31.54
C ASN A 89 -5.73 -6.97 -30.80
N ILE A 90 -5.80 -6.24 -29.68
CA ILE A 90 -7.04 -6.00 -28.93
C ILE A 90 -7.70 -4.74 -29.49
N THR A 91 -8.99 -4.80 -29.81
CA THR A 91 -9.76 -3.62 -30.23
C THR A 91 -10.49 -2.96 -29.06
N GLN A 92 -10.95 -3.75 -28.08
CA GLN A 92 -11.66 -3.26 -26.90
C GLN A 92 -11.40 -4.17 -25.69
N ALA A 93 -11.31 -3.54 -24.50
CA ALA A 93 -11.23 -4.21 -23.21
C ALA A 93 -12.24 -3.61 -22.23
N SER A 94 -12.92 -4.44 -21.44
CA SER A 94 -13.88 -4.03 -20.41
C SER A 94 -13.73 -4.89 -19.15
N LEU A 95 -13.69 -4.27 -17.97
CA LEU A 95 -13.55 -4.95 -16.68
C LEU A 95 -14.87 -4.89 -15.91
N ASN A 96 -15.45 -6.05 -15.61
CA ASN A 96 -16.55 -6.15 -14.67
C ASN A 96 -15.99 -6.20 -13.24
N VAL A 97 -16.14 -5.09 -12.51
CA VAL A 97 -15.61 -4.95 -11.15
C VAL A 97 -16.39 -5.78 -10.12
N VAL A 98 -17.66 -6.11 -10.40
CA VAL A 98 -18.51 -6.93 -9.53
C VAL A 98 -18.13 -8.40 -9.63
N THR A 99 -17.97 -8.92 -10.84
CA THR A 99 -17.63 -10.34 -11.07
C THR A 99 -16.13 -10.59 -11.18
N ARG A 100 -15.30 -9.54 -11.20
CA ARG A 100 -13.86 -9.61 -11.46
C ARG A 100 -13.54 -10.33 -12.78
N GLN A 101 -14.31 -10.05 -13.82
CA GLN A 101 -14.11 -10.64 -15.14
C GLN A 101 -13.59 -9.59 -16.12
N LEU A 102 -12.51 -9.91 -16.84
CA LEU A 102 -12.00 -9.07 -17.92
C LEU A 102 -12.48 -9.62 -19.27
N PHE A 103 -13.13 -8.76 -20.04
CA PHE A 103 -13.60 -9.03 -21.40
C PHE A 103 -12.70 -8.34 -22.40
N VAL A 104 -12.22 -9.08 -23.41
CA VAL A 104 -11.40 -8.53 -24.50
C VAL A 104 -11.92 -9.00 -25.86
N THR A 105 -11.91 -8.11 -26.84
CA THR A 105 -12.26 -8.41 -28.24
C THR A 105 -11.03 -8.32 -29.13
N SER A 106 -10.85 -9.30 -30.02
CA SER A 106 -9.81 -9.27 -31.06
C SER A 106 -10.42 -9.51 -32.45
N PRO A 107 -9.80 -9.01 -33.53
CA PRO A 107 -10.29 -9.19 -34.90
C PRO A 107 -10.29 -10.65 -35.38
N SER A 108 -9.54 -11.53 -34.71
CA SER A 108 -9.23 -12.88 -35.18
C SER A 108 -9.92 -14.01 -34.38
N SER A 109 -10.68 -13.70 -33.32
CA SER A 109 -11.41 -14.72 -32.54
C SER A 109 -12.55 -14.12 -31.71
N PRO A 110 -13.59 -14.91 -31.34
CA PRO A 110 -14.70 -14.43 -30.52
C PRO A 110 -14.23 -14.03 -29.10
N ILE A 111 -15.10 -13.28 -28.40
CA ILE A 111 -14.87 -12.74 -27.04
C ILE A 111 -14.21 -13.78 -26.13
N LYS A 112 -12.97 -13.52 -25.70
CA LYS A 112 -12.29 -14.36 -24.72
C LYS A 112 -12.64 -13.86 -23.33
N HIS A 113 -13.25 -14.74 -22.53
CA HIS A 113 -13.56 -14.47 -21.15
C HIS A 113 -12.37 -14.81 -20.28
N VAL A 114 -11.71 -13.81 -19.70
CA VAL A 114 -10.60 -14.05 -18.79
C VAL A 114 -11.13 -14.03 -17.36
N LEU A 115 -11.26 -15.22 -16.78
CA LEU A 115 -11.53 -15.37 -15.36
C LEU A 115 -10.30 -14.90 -14.59
N LEU A 116 -10.42 -13.78 -13.87
CA LEU A 116 -9.42 -13.41 -12.87
C LEU A 116 -9.61 -14.36 -11.68
N ASN A 117 -9.12 -15.58 -11.81
CA ASN A 117 -9.04 -16.50 -10.69
C ASN A 117 -7.98 -15.95 -9.73
N ALA A 118 -8.44 -15.16 -8.76
CA ALA A 118 -7.70 -14.92 -7.55
C ALA A 118 -7.63 -16.26 -6.80
N MET A 119 -6.52 -16.99 -6.96
CA MET A 119 -6.20 -18.07 -6.04
C MET A 119 -5.85 -17.43 -4.69
N PHE A 120 -6.59 -17.86 -3.68
CA PHE A 120 -6.56 -17.43 -2.28
C PHE A 120 -5.17 -17.57 -1.63
#